data_AF-U2RFF2-F1
#
_entry.id   AF-U2RFF2-F1
#
_cell.length_a   1.000
_cell.length_b   1.000
_cell.length_c   1.000
_cell.angle_alpha   90.00
_cell.angle_beta   90.00
_cell.angle_gamma   90.00
#
_symmetry.space_group_name_H-M   'P 1'
#
loop_
_entity.id
_entity.type
_entity.pdbx_description
1 polymer ?
#
loop_
_entity_poly.entity_id
_entity_poly.type
_entity_poly.pdbx_seq_one_letter_code
_entity_poly.pdbx_strand_id
1 'polypeptide(L)'
;MKRKLGIILLLTVLATVGFSAKTTKFSPLPEFGKTPSKPVYDEQTEILNYIKNEGYTPKSDIRKTTDQTMEEDIKEIEAEKNRVTYTLFVRADEAEKTVEIVDTLIREYYDVLNEVKKSNPKIKNIDAATYAKGTDIMIYSREFMTKDEFSAIAREVSNKVKNDNPLVENIQVLMYDPYNNEKPLYKEHF
;
A
#
# COMPACT_ATOMS: atom_id res chain seq x y z
N MET A 1 13.96 72.97 -6.10
CA MET A 1 13.90 71.74 -6.94
C MET A 1 15.08 70.84 -6.59
N LYS A 2 14.82 69.57 -6.26
CA LYS A 2 15.84 68.57 -5.94
C LYS A 2 16.58 68.15 -7.22
N ARG A 3 17.89 67.94 -7.14
CA ARG A 3 18.56 66.66 -7.49
C ARG A 3 20.09 66.78 -7.37
N LYS A 4 20.66 65.93 -6.52
CA LYS A 4 22.06 65.51 -6.53
C LYS A 4 22.21 64.43 -7.61
N LEU A 5 23.37 64.36 -8.26
CA LEU A 5 24.00 63.12 -8.73
C LEU A 5 25.48 63.45 -8.96
N GLY A 6 26.33 62.96 -8.05
CA GLY A 6 27.77 63.05 -8.16
C GLY A 6 28.30 61.86 -8.96
N ILE A 7 29.11 62.15 -9.98
CA ILE A 7 29.96 61.18 -10.67
C ILE A 7 31.39 61.68 -10.45
N ILE A 8 32.17 60.91 -9.71
CA ILE A 8 33.62 61.08 -9.47
C ILE A 8 34.21 59.70 -9.70
N LEU A 9 35.35 59.48 -10.34
CA LEU A 9 36.20 60.23 -11.27
C LEU A 9 37.18 59.15 -11.75
N LEU A 10 37.40 59.12 -13.06
CA LEU A 10 38.46 58.35 -13.71
C LEU A 10 39.83 58.91 -13.30
N LEU A 11 40.82 58.11 -12.88
CA LEU A 11 42.25 58.43 -13.10
C LEU A 11 43.15 57.22 -12.81
N THR A 12 43.43 56.46 -13.88
CA THR A 12 44.75 55.85 -14.16
C THR A 12 45.84 56.90 -13.91
N VAL A 13 47.02 56.59 -13.37
CA VAL A 13 48.19 55.90 -13.98
C VAL A 13 49.17 55.64 -12.80
N LEU A 14 50.12 54.71 -12.76
CA LEU A 14 51.34 54.67 -13.58
C LEU A 14 52.24 53.50 -13.13
N ALA A 15 52.80 52.81 -14.13
CA ALA A 15 54.17 52.31 -14.22
C ALA A 15 54.64 51.13 -13.32
N THR A 16 54.80 50.02 -14.02
CA THR A 16 55.82 48.96 -13.90
C THR A 16 57.20 49.42 -13.40
N VAL A 17 57.84 48.65 -12.51
CA VAL A 17 59.01 47.81 -12.83
C VAL A 17 59.43 46.90 -11.66
N GLY A 18 59.58 45.61 -11.96
CA GLY A 18 60.76 44.84 -11.57
C GLY A 18 60.87 44.32 -10.14
N PHE A 19 60.26 43.17 -9.86
CA PHE A 19 60.92 42.14 -9.03
C PHE A 19 60.57 40.75 -9.57
N SER A 20 61.60 40.05 -10.03
CA SER A 20 61.55 38.64 -10.41
C SER A 20 61.33 37.80 -9.15
N ALA A 21 60.08 37.43 -8.89
CA ALA A 21 59.76 36.39 -7.92
C ALA A 21 59.52 35.09 -8.70
N LYS A 22 60.46 34.15 -8.58
CA LYS A 22 60.28 32.76 -9.05
C LYS A 22 58.97 32.22 -8.47
N THR A 23 57.99 31.95 -9.33
CA THR A 23 56.80 31.20 -8.95
C THR A 23 57.19 29.74 -8.80
N THR A 24 57.41 29.30 -7.56
CA THR A 24 57.44 27.88 -7.22
C THR A 24 56.05 27.34 -7.52
N LYS A 25 55.88 26.65 -8.65
CA LYS A 25 54.64 25.94 -8.97
C LYS A 25 54.49 24.81 -7.95
N PHE A 26 53.60 24.98 -6.98
CA PHE A 26 53.11 23.85 -6.21
C PHE A 26 52.31 22.95 -7.14
N SER A 27 52.63 21.66 -7.16
CA SER A 27 51.78 20.66 -7.78
C SER A 27 50.36 20.78 -7.20
N PRO A 28 49.30 20.62 -8.01
CA PRO A 28 47.95 20.62 -7.48
C PRO A 28 47.85 19.57 -6.37
N LEU A 29 47.20 19.94 -5.27
CA LEU A 29 46.85 18.99 -4.21
C LEU A 29 46.15 17.78 -4.87
N PRO A 30 46.46 16.55 -4.45
CA PRO A 30 45.78 15.38 -4.99
C PRO A 30 44.28 15.58 -4.82
N GLU A 31 43.52 15.40 -5.90
CA GLU A 31 42.08 15.34 -5.82
C GLU A 31 41.74 14.29 -4.78
N PHE A 32 41.12 14.72 -3.67
CA PHE A 32 40.51 13.80 -2.73
C PHE A 32 39.45 13.05 -3.53
N GLY A 33 39.80 11.84 -3.98
CA GLY A 33 38.88 10.93 -4.61
C GLY A 33 37.65 10.88 -3.73
N LYS A 34 36.50 11.26 -4.27
CA LYS A 34 35.23 11.12 -3.57
C LYS A 34 35.15 9.66 -3.13
N THR A 35 35.31 9.42 -1.84
CA THR A 35 35.06 8.11 -1.26
C THR A 35 33.66 7.74 -1.74
N PRO A 36 33.43 6.61 -2.42
CA PRO A 36 32.08 6.21 -2.77
C PRO A 36 31.29 6.20 -1.46
N SER A 37 30.28 7.06 -1.39
CA SER A 37 29.39 7.13 -0.24
C SER A 37 28.89 5.72 0.02
N LYS A 38 28.97 5.25 1.27
CA LYS A 38 28.28 4.01 1.66
C LYS A 38 26.85 4.07 1.09
N PRO A 39 26.33 2.97 0.52
CA PRO A 39 24.94 2.95 0.08
C PRO A 39 24.07 3.34 1.29
N VAL A 40 23.31 4.41 1.13
CA VAL A 40 22.26 4.80 2.08
C VAL A 40 21.22 3.69 2.01
N TYR A 41 20.80 3.17 3.17
CA TYR A 41 19.74 2.17 3.23
C TYR A 41 18.49 2.72 2.53
N ASP A 42 18.01 1.99 1.53
CA ASP A 42 16.81 2.35 0.77
C ASP A 42 15.69 1.39 1.15
N GLU A 43 14.99 1.76 2.21
CA GLU A 43 13.88 1.01 2.77
C GLU A 43 12.80 0.67 1.73
N GLN A 44 12.52 1.59 0.79
CA GLN A 44 11.49 1.33 -0.24
C GLN A 44 11.92 0.20 -1.17
N THR A 45 13.18 0.24 -1.63
CA THR A 45 13.73 -0.82 -2.47
C THR A 45 13.75 -2.15 -1.72
N GLU A 46 14.07 -2.15 -0.42
CA GLU A 46 14.10 -3.37 0.39
C GLU A 46 12.72 -3.99 0.55
N ILE A 47 11.70 -3.18 0.88
CA ILE A 47 10.30 -3.61 0.95
C ILE A 47 9.82 -4.17 -0.38
N LEU A 48 10.07 -3.46 -1.49
CA LEU A 48 9.64 -3.90 -2.83
C LEU A 48 10.30 -5.21 -3.25
N ASN A 49 11.58 -5.40 -2.94
CA ASN A 49 12.30 -6.64 -3.21
C ASN A 49 11.75 -7.79 -2.36
N TYR A 50 11.51 -7.55 -1.08
CA TYR A 50 10.94 -8.53 -0.16
C TYR A 50 9.58 -9.04 -0.65
N ILE A 51 8.62 -8.15 -0.91
CA ILE A 51 7.27 -8.58 -1.34
C ILE A 51 7.28 -9.27 -2.71
N LYS A 52 8.19 -8.89 -3.62
CA LYS A 52 8.39 -9.59 -4.89
C LYS A 52 8.95 -11.00 -4.69
N ASN A 53 9.90 -11.17 -3.78
CA ASN A 53 10.44 -12.48 -3.41
C ASN A 53 9.37 -13.38 -2.77
N GLU A 54 8.46 -12.79 -1.99
CA GLU A 54 7.26 -13.44 -1.47
C GLU A 54 6.21 -13.73 -2.55
N GLY A 55 6.43 -13.34 -3.81
CA GLY A 55 5.57 -13.63 -4.94
C GLY A 55 4.41 -12.64 -5.15
N TYR A 56 4.46 -11.47 -4.51
CA TYR A 56 3.52 -10.37 -4.76
C TYR A 56 4.00 -9.46 -5.89
N THR A 57 3.05 -8.91 -6.64
CA THR A 57 3.25 -7.89 -7.67
C THR A 57 2.73 -6.55 -7.15
N PRO A 58 3.60 -5.57 -6.87
CA PRO A 58 3.18 -4.25 -6.40
C PRO A 58 2.14 -3.59 -7.33
N LYS A 59 1.09 -2.98 -6.76
CA LYS A 59 0.02 -2.26 -7.46
C LYS A 59 -0.07 -0.78 -7.06
N SER A 60 0.45 -0.42 -5.89
CA SER A 60 0.57 0.97 -5.44
C SER A 60 1.99 1.30 -5.00
N ASP A 61 2.24 2.59 -4.80
CA ASP A 61 3.39 3.06 -4.02
C ASP A 61 3.23 2.65 -2.54
N ILE A 62 4.36 2.53 -1.84
CA ILE A 62 4.40 2.33 -0.39
C ILE A 62 3.96 3.63 0.28
N ARG A 63 2.98 3.56 1.18
CA ARG A 63 2.46 4.72 1.92
C ARG A 63 2.41 4.43 3.42
N LYS A 64 2.26 5.48 4.24
CA LYS A 64 1.97 5.30 5.66
C LYS A 64 0.64 4.58 5.82
N THR A 65 0.55 3.69 6.81
CA THR A 65 -0.72 3.03 7.13
C THR A 65 -1.81 4.07 7.43
N THR A 66 -3.02 3.81 6.95
CA THR A 66 -4.21 4.58 7.28
C THR A 66 -4.90 4.10 8.56
N ASP A 67 -4.50 2.93 9.06
CA ASP A 67 -4.97 2.35 10.32
C ASP A 67 -4.31 3.03 11.52
N GLN A 68 -5.11 3.71 12.34
CA GLN A 68 -4.66 4.43 13.53
C GLN A 68 -4.30 3.53 14.72
N THR A 69 -4.58 2.22 14.63
CA THR A 69 -4.25 1.24 15.66
C THR A 69 -2.87 0.60 15.46
N MET A 70 -2.30 0.75 14.28
CA MET A 70 -0.98 0.25 13.91
C MET A 70 0.13 1.19 14.39
N GLU A 71 1.32 0.64 14.59
CA GLU A 71 2.51 1.43 14.96
C GLU A 71 2.92 2.37 13.81
N GLU A 72 3.50 3.53 14.14
CA GLU A 72 3.80 4.59 13.16
C GLU A 72 4.84 4.20 12.09
N ASP A 73 5.65 3.19 12.39
CA ASP A 73 6.66 2.63 11.50
C ASP A 73 6.07 1.65 10.47
N ILE A 74 4.83 1.20 10.66
CA ILE A 74 4.14 0.32 9.72
C ILE A 74 3.69 1.11 8.48
N LYS A 75 3.99 0.53 7.32
CA LYS A 75 3.59 1.04 6.01
C LYS A 75 2.61 0.10 5.35
N GLU A 76 1.83 0.63 4.43
CA GLU A 76 0.90 -0.17 3.62
C GLU A 76 1.27 -0.08 2.14
N ILE A 77 1.04 -1.18 1.41
CA ILE A 77 1.18 -1.27 -0.04
C ILE A 77 0.13 -2.22 -0.62
N GLU A 78 -0.54 -1.80 -1.67
CA GLU A 78 -1.38 -2.71 -2.44
C GLU A 78 -0.49 -3.56 -3.35
N ALA A 79 -0.67 -4.88 -3.29
CA ALA A 79 0.07 -5.83 -4.10
C ALA A 79 -0.81 -7.03 -4.47
N GLU A 80 -0.57 -7.59 -5.64
CA GLU A 80 -1.34 -8.72 -6.17
C GLU A 80 -0.54 -10.02 -6.07
N LYS A 81 -1.13 -11.08 -5.54
CA LYS A 81 -0.56 -12.43 -5.58
C LYS A 81 -1.67 -13.40 -5.95
N ASN A 82 -1.38 -14.31 -6.88
CA ASN A 82 -2.39 -15.23 -7.42
C ASN A 82 -3.68 -14.52 -7.88
N ARG A 83 -3.52 -13.32 -8.47
CA ARG A 83 -4.62 -12.47 -8.96
C ARG A 83 -5.58 -11.93 -7.88
N VAL A 84 -5.22 -12.04 -6.61
CA VAL A 84 -5.90 -11.41 -5.49
C VAL A 84 -5.12 -10.17 -5.09
N THR A 85 -5.80 -9.03 -4.91
CA THR A 85 -5.19 -7.80 -4.43
C THR A 85 -5.25 -7.76 -2.90
N TYR A 86 -4.08 -7.61 -2.30
CA TYR A 86 -3.86 -7.46 -0.88
C TYR A 86 -3.37 -6.04 -0.60
N THR A 87 -3.84 -5.44 0.47
CA THR A 87 -3.11 -4.40 1.20
C THR A 87 -2.18 -5.13 2.17
N LEU A 88 -0.88 -5.05 1.92
CA LEU A 88 0.15 -5.58 2.79
C LEU A 88 0.56 -4.50 3.79
N PHE A 89 0.51 -4.81 5.08
CA PHE A 89 1.10 -4.00 6.14
C PHE A 89 2.51 -4.51 6.40
N VAL A 90 3.50 -3.67 6.17
CA VAL A 90 4.92 -4.05 6.17
C VAL A 90 5.72 -3.17 7.12
N ARG A 91 6.69 -3.79 7.77
CA ARG A 91 7.70 -3.14 8.61
C ARG A 91 9.07 -3.46 8.04
N ALA A 92 9.94 -2.46 8.03
CA ALA A 92 11.33 -2.62 7.67
C ALA A 92 12.22 -2.13 8.82
N ASP A 93 13.16 -2.97 9.25
CA ASP A 93 14.14 -2.67 10.28
C ASP A 93 15.49 -2.35 9.62
N GLU A 94 15.94 -1.09 9.72
CA GLU A 94 17.23 -0.65 9.17
C GLU A 94 18.44 -1.25 9.89
N ALA A 95 18.34 -1.49 11.21
CA ALA A 95 19.44 -2.01 12.00
C ALA A 95 19.69 -3.49 11.69
N GLU A 96 18.62 -4.27 11.62
CA GLU A 96 18.65 -5.71 11.34
C GLU A 96 18.63 -6.01 9.83
N LYS A 97 18.27 -5.04 8.99
CA LYS A 97 18.10 -5.18 7.53
C LYS A 97 17.11 -6.27 7.17
N THR A 98 15.96 -6.22 7.83
CA THR A 98 14.87 -7.18 7.66
C THR A 98 13.59 -6.47 7.30
N VAL A 99 12.80 -7.10 6.44
CA VAL A 99 11.43 -6.68 6.14
C VAL A 99 10.51 -7.82 6.56
N GLU A 100 9.39 -7.48 7.19
CA GLU A 100 8.32 -8.41 7.51
C GLU A 100 6.96 -7.87 7.05
N ILE A 101 6.08 -8.78 6.66
CA ILE A 101 4.64 -8.50 6.54
C ILE A 101 4.04 -8.69 7.93
N VAL A 102 3.64 -7.59 8.56
CA VAL A 102 3.02 -7.57 9.89
C VAL A 102 1.58 -8.07 9.84
N ASP A 103 0.85 -7.67 8.79
CA ASP A 103 -0.54 -8.08 8.56
C ASP A 103 -0.88 -7.96 7.06
N THR A 104 -1.99 -8.56 6.64
CA THR A 104 -2.52 -8.46 5.27
C THR A 104 -4.02 -8.30 5.29
N LEU A 105 -4.52 -7.31 4.53
CA LEU A 105 -5.94 -7.14 4.26
C LEU A 105 -6.21 -7.47 2.80
N ILE A 106 -7.08 -8.43 2.52
CA ILE A 106 -7.54 -8.70 1.14
C ILE A 106 -8.61 -7.66 0.84
N ARG A 107 -8.59 -6.99 -0.33
CA ARG A 107 -9.65 -6.02 -0.71
C ARG A 107 -11.02 -6.65 -0.46
N GLU A 108 -11.69 -6.18 0.59
CA GLU A 108 -12.84 -6.86 1.17
C GLU A 108 -14.06 -6.58 0.29
N TYR A 109 -14.93 -7.58 0.11
CA TYR A 109 -16.18 -7.42 -0.65
C TYR A 109 -17.17 -6.48 0.04
N TYR A 110 -16.76 -5.64 1.00
CA TYR A 110 -17.65 -4.85 1.85
C TYR A 110 -18.65 -4.01 1.10
N ASP A 111 -18.28 -3.37 0.00
CA ASP A 111 -19.22 -2.59 -0.80
C ASP A 111 -20.31 -3.51 -1.39
N VAL A 112 -19.91 -4.64 -1.96
CA VAL A 112 -20.82 -5.69 -2.49
C VAL A 112 -21.70 -6.26 -1.37
N LEU A 113 -21.12 -6.63 -0.25
CA LEU A 113 -21.83 -7.20 0.89
C LEU A 113 -22.81 -6.19 1.50
N ASN A 114 -22.40 -4.93 1.65
CA ASN A 114 -23.24 -3.85 2.16
C ASN A 114 -24.40 -3.53 1.21
N GLU A 115 -24.18 -3.57 -0.10
CA GLU A 115 -25.24 -3.41 -1.10
C GLU A 115 -26.29 -4.52 -0.94
N VAL A 116 -25.85 -5.79 -0.91
CA VAL A 116 -26.75 -6.94 -0.72
C VAL A 116 -27.50 -6.85 0.61
N LYS A 117 -26.82 -6.46 1.70
CA LYS A 117 -27.44 -6.25 3.01
C LYS A 117 -28.52 -5.17 2.99
N LYS A 118 -28.29 -4.05 2.30
CA LYS A 118 -29.26 -2.96 2.18
C LYS A 118 -30.49 -3.38 1.39
N SER A 119 -30.32 -4.19 0.35
CA SER A 119 -31.40 -4.71 -0.48
C SER A 119 -32.23 -5.82 0.20
N ASN A 120 -31.69 -6.44 1.24
CA ASN A 120 -32.28 -7.61 1.91
C ASN A 120 -32.48 -7.36 3.42
N PRO A 121 -33.65 -6.82 3.84
CA PRO A 121 -33.87 -6.36 5.22
C PRO A 121 -33.84 -7.47 6.27
N LYS A 122 -34.05 -8.73 5.86
CA LYS A 122 -33.93 -9.91 6.74
C LYS A 122 -32.50 -10.22 7.14
N ILE A 123 -31.50 -9.61 6.48
CA ILE A 123 -30.08 -9.79 6.82
C ILE A 123 -29.73 -8.89 8.00
N LYS A 124 -29.22 -9.51 9.07
CA LYS A 124 -28.63 -8.82 10.22
C LYS A 124 -27.22 -8.38 9.88
N ASN A 125 -26.43 -9.34 9.42
CA ASN A 125 -25.06 -9.12 9.00
C ASN A 125 -24.67 -10.04 7.84
N ILE A 126 -23.67 -9.62 7.08
CA ILE A 126 -23.07 -10.42 6.03
C ILE A 126 -21.57 -10.15 6.01
N ASP A 127 -20.79 -11.21 6.08
CA ASP A 127 -19.32 -11.15 6.16
C ASP A 127 -18.72 -12.06 5.08
N ALA A 128 -17.48 -11.80 4.69
CA ALA A 128 -16.74 -12.68 3.79
C ALA A 128 -15.38 -13.05 4.38
N ALA A 129 -15.06 -14.33 4.38
CA ALA A 129 -13.74 -14.86 4.65
C ALA A 129 -13.10 -15.30 3.32
N THR A 130 -12.10 -14.56 2.85
CA THR A 130 -11.40 -14.86 1.60
C THR A 130 -10.09 -15.58 1.89
N TYR A 131 -9.81 -16.63 1.12
CA TYR A 131 -8.60 -17.43 1.22
C TYR A 131 -8.12 -17.83 -0.18
N ALA A 132 -6.90 -18.37 -0.28
CA ALA A 132 -6.26 -18.65 -1.57
C ALA A 132 -7.05 -19.57 -2.53
N LYS A 133 -8.04 -20.32 -2.02
CA LYS A 133 -8.82 -21.29 -2.80
C LYS A 133 -10.29 -20.89 -3.00
N GLY A 134 -10.73 -19.76 -2.45
CA GLY A 134 -12.12 -19.34 -2.54
C GLY A 134 -12.53 -18.29 -1.53
N THR A 135 -13.83 -17.98 -1.53
CA THR A 135 -14.45 -17.04 -0.62
C THR A 135 -15.64 -17.69 0.05
N ASP A 136 -15.66 -17.69 1.39
CA ASP A 136 -16.82 -18.06 2.18
C ASP A 136 -17.58 -16.79 2.55
N ILE A 137 -18.86 -16.71 2.21
CA ILE A 137 -19.75 -15.59 2.51
C ILE A 137 -20.74 -16.06 3.58
N MET A 138 -20.71 -15.45 4.75
CA MET A 138 -21.58 -15.78 5.88
C MET A 138 -22.71 -14.76 5.98
N ILE A 139 -23.96 -15.23 5.90
CA ILE A 139 -25.18 -14.43 6.04
C ILE A 139 -25.81 -14.76 7.39
N TYR A 140 -25.94 -13.76 8.26
CA TYR A 140 -26.62 -13.85 9.53
C TYR A 140 -28.00 -13.21 9.40
N SER A 141 -29.04 -13.99 9.61
CA SER A 141 -30.42 -13.51 9.50
C SER A 141 -30.93 -12.86 10.79
N ARG A 142 -31.83 -11.87 10.67
CA ARG A 142 -32.57 -11.25 11.79
C ARG A 142 -33.78 -12.08 12.18
N GLU A 143 -34.38 -12.73 11.20
CA GLU A 143 -35.60 -13.53 11.30
C GLU A 143 -35.50 -14.73 10.35
N PHE A 144 -36.45 -15.66 10.48
CA PHE A 144 -36.47 -16.85 9.63
C PHE A 144 -36.50 -16.49 8.13
N MET A 145 -35.63 -17.16 7.37
CA MET A 145 -35.56 -17.07 5.92
C MET A 145 -35.77 -18.47 5.34
N THR A 146 -36.58 -18.55 4.29
CA THR A 146 -36.81 -19.78 3.55
C THR A 146 -35.59 -20.12 2.69
N LYS A 147 -35.49 -21.38 2.27
CA LYS A 147 -34.43 -21.82 1.37
C LYS A 147 -34.43 -21.04 0.04
N ASP A 148 -35.59 -20.77 -0.53
CA ASP A 148 -35.69 -20.04 -1.81
C ASP A 148 -35.26 -18.58 -1.70
N GLU A 149 -35.62 -17.90 -0.60
CA GLU A 149 -35.12 -16.55 -0.29
C GLU A 149 -33.60 -16.56 -0.14
N PHE A 150 -33.06 -17.53 0.59
CA PHE A 150 -31.61 -17.71 0.73
C PHE A 150 -30.94 -17.95 -0.63
N SER A 151 -31.45 -18.86 -1.46
CA SER A 151 -30.90 -19.17 -2.78
C SER A 151 -30.85 -17.95 -3.70
N ALA A 152 -31.87 -17.08 -3.64
CA ALA A 152 -31.90 -15.85 -4.42
C ALA A 152 -30.78 -14.88 -3.99
N ILE A 153 -30.61 -14.69 -2.68
CA ILE A 153 -29.56 -13.83 -2.10
C ILE A 153 -28.17 -14.41 -2.37
N ALA A 154 -28.02 -15.72 -2.22
CA ALA A 154 -26.77 -16.43 -2.44
C ALA A 154 -26.29 -16.28 -3.89
N ARG A 155 -27.22 -16.36 -4.87
CA ARG A 155 -26.93 -16.05 -6.27
C ARG A 155 -26.58 -14.59 -6.50
N GLU A 156 -27.32 -13.67 -5.89
CA GLU A 156 -27.09 -12.23 -6.03
C GLU A 156 -25.66 -11.87 -5.56
N VAL A 157 -25.31 -12.24 -4.33
CA VAL A 157 -24.01 -11.92 -3.76
C VAL A 157 -22.88 -12.60 -4.52
N SER A 158 -23.05 -13.88 -4.90
CA SER A 158 -22.03 -14.62 -5.63
C SER A 158 -21.78 -14.02 -7.02
N ASN A 159 -22.83 -13.61 -7.73
CA ASN A 159 -22.69 -12.95 -9.03
C ASN A 159 -21.99 -11.59 -8.89
N LYS A 160 -22.35 -10.79 -7.88
CA LYS A 160 -21.68 -9.51 -7.63
C LYS A 160 -20.20 -9.70 -7.28
N VAL A 161 -19.89 -10.68 -6.44
CA VAL A 161 -18.51 -11.06 -6.09
C VAL A 161 -17.73 -11.54 -7.31
N LYS A 162 -18.32 -12.38 -8.17
CA LYS A 162 -17.69 -12.81 -9.43
C LYS A 162 -17.50 -11.67 -10.43
N ASN A 163 -18.41 -10.68 -10.46
CA ASN A 163 -18.27 -9.53 -11.33
C ASN A 163 -17.16 -8.57 -10.85
N ASP A 164 -17.01 -8.40 -9.53
CA ASP A 164 -15.95 -7.60 -8.93
C ASP A 164 -14.58 -8.30 -9.02
N ASN A 165 -14.57 -9.63 -8.85
CA ASN A 165 -13.40 -10.48 -8.97
C ASN A 165 -13.70 -11.72 -9.85
N PRO A 166 -13.50 -11.64 -11.18
CA PRO A 166 -13.74 -12.75 -12.11
C PRO A 166 -12.87 -13.99 -11.91
N LEU A 167 -11.89 -13.92 -11.01
CA LEU A 167 -10.87 -14.94 -10.78
C LEU A 167 -11.17 -15.76 -9.53
N VAL A 168 -12.24 -15.43 -8.79
CA VAL A 168 -12.74 -16.26 -7.70
C VAL A 168 -13.38 -17.53 -8.28
N GLU A 169 -12.73 -18.67 -8.05
CA GLU A 169 -13.17 -19.95 -8.62
C GLU A 169 -14.25 -20.62 -7.78
N ASN A 170 -14.18 -20.47 -6.46
CA ASN A 170 -15.10 -21.12 -5.52
C ASN A 170 -15.70 -20.06 -4.58
N ILE A 171 -17.02 -19.92 -4.62
CA ILE A 171 -17.75 -19.14 -3.62
C ILE A 171 -18.67 -20.09 -2.85
N GLN A 172 -18.53 -20.09 -1.53
CA GLN A 172 -19.45 -20.78 -0.66
C GLN A 172 -20.28 -19.75 0.10
N VAL A 173 -21.61 -19.84 0.00
CA VAL A 173 -22.51 -18.98 0.77
C VAL A 173 -23.14 -19.79 1.88
N LEU A 174 -23.04 -19.31 3.10
CA LEU A 174 -23.51 -19.94 4.34
C LEU A 174 -24.57 -19.04 4.98
N MET A 175 -25.71 -19.61 5.36
CA MET A 175 -26.71 -18.89 6.15
C MET A 175 -26.72 -19.40 7.58
N TYR A 176 -26.69 -18.49 8.53
CA TYR A 176 -26.90 -18.73 9.96
C TYR A 176 -28.24 -18.15 10.40
N ASP A 177 -28.95 -18.91 11.23
CA ASP A 177 -30.24 -18.49 11.77
C ASP A 177 -30.04 -17.54 12.98
N PRO A 178 -31.07 -16.78 13.39
CA PRO A 178 -30.94 -15.78 14.46
C PRO A 178 -30.63 -16.38 15.84
N TYR A 179 -30.91 -17.67 16.03
CA TYR A 179 -30.92 -18.40 17.28
C TYR A 179 -29.73 -19.36 17.43
N ASN A 180 -29.08 -19.73 16.33
CA ASN A 180 -27.94 -20.64 16.29
C ASN A 180 -26.92 -20.27 15.21
N ASN A 181 -25.76 -19.78 15.67
CA ASN A 181 -24.60 -19.46 14.82
C ASN A 181 -23.51 -20.55 14.83
N GLU A 182 -23.71 -21.67 15.53
CA GLU A 182 -22.70 -22.73 15.61
C GLU A 182 -22.60 -23.53 14.30
N LYS A 183 -23.71 -23.62 13.56
CA LYS A 183 -23.79 -24.35 12.28
C LYS A 183 -24.65 -23.60 11.28
N PRO A 184 -24.28 -23.60 9.99
CA PRO A 184 -25.10 -22.98 8.96
C PRO A 184 -26.41 -23.77 8.77
N LEU A 185 -27.53 -23.05 8.72
CA LEU A 185 -28.85 -23.56 8.38
C LEU A 185 -28.91 -23.98 6.90
N TYR A 186 -28.37 -23.15 6.00
CA TYR A 186 -28.28 -23.44 4.58
C TYR A 186 -26.87 -23.17 4.04
N LYS A 187 -26.54 -23.85 2.94
CA LYS A 187 -25.26 -23.74 2.27
C LYS A 187 -25.44 -23.91 0.76
N GLU A 188 -24.82 -23.02 -0.01
CA GLU A 188 -24.74 -23.08 -1.47
C GLU A 188 -23.31 -22.87 -1.96
N HIS A 189 -23.03 -23.41 -3.15
CA HIS A 189 -21.73 -23.36 -3.81
C HIS A 189 -21.91 -22.79 -5.21
N PHE A 190 -21.02 -21.88 -5.59
CA PHE A 190 -21.00 -21.21 -6.89
C PHE A 190 -19.62 -21.21 -7.50
#